data_AF-A0A077RUH4-F1
#
_entry.id   AF-A0A077RUH4-F1
#
_cell.length_a   1.000
_cell.length_b   1.000
_cell.length_c   1.000
_cell.angle_alpha   90.00
_cell.angle_beta   90.00
_cell.angle_gamma   90.00
#
_symmetry.space_group_name_H-M   'P 1'
#
loop_
_entity.id
_entity.type
_entity.pdbx_description
1 polymer ?
#
loop_
_entity_poly.entity_id
_entity_poly.type
_entity_poly.pdbx_seq_one_letter_code
_entity_poly.pdbx_strand_id
1 'polypeptide(L)'
;MHMAMAGNGISAAASGNGKAKVVIVMGATATGKSKLAVALALRFDGEVVNSDKIQVHDGLAVVTNKATAREQAGVPHHLIGGVHPDADYAAADFRRDATRAVESILSRGRLPIIAGGSNSYLEALLDGEPGFRRRYECCFLWVDADTSVLERYVGDRVDCMVEQGLVGEVREFFRTDAGYSRGIRRAIGVPEMDTYFRMEAAGALDGDDELRAGLLEAAVEQIKENTCRLVCSQLRKIHRLRCLPGWSIRRLDVTRVLSLKVGKAKDEEAERTLWESDVVGPAARVVETFLHSLGGMVAEVSRDGKEQSTVAKHAAVVAGIVEAAERCGLQLLETGPSRGIHPRKAASAV
;
A
#
# COMPACT_ATOMS: atom_id res chain seq x y z
N MET A 1 1.39 39.46 30.93
CA MET A 1 1.84 38.07 31.21
C MET A 1 1.26 37.18 30.11
N HIS A 2 1.89 37.09 28.93
CA HIS A 2 3.03 36.22 28.59
C HIS A 2 2.78 34.73 28.89
N MET A 3 2.44 33.94 27.87
CA MET A 3 3.34 32.91 27.31
C MET A 3 2.75 32.35 26.01
N ALA A 4 3.39 32.70 24.89
CA ALA A 4 3.27 32.00 23.64
C ALA A 4 4.00 30.65 23.76
N MET A 5 3.30 29.55 23.47
CA MET A 5 3.94 28.25 23.30
C MET A 5 4.59 28.25 21.92
N ALA A 6 5.92 28.29 21.90
CA ALA A 6 6.72 28.19 20.69
C ALA A 6 6.51 26.82 20.04
N GLY A 7 6.10 26.81 18.77
CA GLY A 7 6.13 25.62 17.94
C GLY A 7 7.57 25.20 17.68
N ASN A 8 7.91 23.97 18.03
CA ASN A 8 9.15 23.34 17.57
C ASN A 8 9.02 23.05 16.08
N GLY A 9 9.32 24.04 15.26
CA GLY A 9 9.58 23.84 13.84
C GLY A 9 10.76 22.88 13.69
N ILE A 10 10.60 21.88 12.84
CA ILE A 10 11.72 21.03 12.41
C ILE A 10 12.67 21.96 11.65
N SER A 11 13.76 22.35 12.32
CA SER A 11 14.77 23.24 11.77
C SER A 11 15.42 22.56 10.55
N ALA A 12 15.03 23.02 9.36
CA ALA A 12 15.74 22.78 8.12
C ALA A 12 17.01 23.64 8.10
N ALA A 13 18.01 23.23 8.86
CA ALA A 13 19.39 23.68 8.68
C ALA A 13 20.24 22.44 8.39
N ALA A 14 20.48 22.20 7.11
CA ALA A 14 21.50 21.27 6.65
C ALA A 14 22.87 21.79 7.12
N SER A 15 23.31 21.33 8.30
CA SER A 15 24.71 21.34 8.71
C SER A 15 24.90 20.27 9.78
N GLY A 16 25.18 19.03 9.33
CA GLY A 16 25.48 17.90 10.21
C GLY A 16 25.13 16.56 9.58
N ASN A 17 25.90 16.10 8.59
CA ASN A 17 26.12 14.72 8.12
C ASN A 17 24.96 13.67 8.08
N GLY A 18 23.68 14.05 8.22
CA GLY A 18 22.53 13.15 8.29
C GLY A 18 21.68 13.18 7.02
N LYS A 19 21.19 12.02 6.59
CA LYS A 19 20.23 11.91 5.48
C LYS A 19 18.87 12.48 5.89
N ALA A 20 18.14 13.07 4.94
CA ALA A 20 16.77 13.53 5.19
C ALA A 20 15.84 12.33 5.43
N LYS A 21 14.80 12.52 6.25
CA LYS A 21 13.96 11.43 6.78
C LYS A 21 12.66 11.29 6.01
N VAL A 22 12.26 10.04 5.74
CA VAL A 22 11.01 9.69 5.04
C VAL A 22 10.33 8.54 5.78
N VAL A 23 9.02 8.65 5.99
CA VAL A 23 8.21 7.57 6.56
C VAL A 23 7.48 6.83 5.45
N ILE A 24 7.45 5.50 5.51
CA ILE A 24 6.79 4.63 4.53
C ILE A 24 5.76 3.78 5.27
N VAL A 25 4.49 3.95 4.91
CA VAL A 25 3.34 3.19 5.43
C VAL A 25 2.89 2.17 4.40
N MET A 26 3.11 0.90 4.68
CA MET A 26 2.81 -0.24 3.80
C MET A 26 1.81 -1.21 4.45
N GLY A 27 1.24 -2.12 3.65
CA GLY A 27 0.20 -3.04 4.08
C GLY A 27 -0.71 -3.47 2.94
N ALA A 28 -1.48 -4.53 3.16
CA ALA A 28 -2.51 -4.95 2.22
C ALA A 28 -3.63 -3.90 2.08
N THR A 29 -4.45 -3.98 1.03
CA THR A 29 -5.65 -3.16 0.91
C THR A 29 -6.57 -3.35 2.14
N ALA A 30 -7.40 -2.37 2.43
CA ALA A 30 -8.29 -2.33 3.60
C ALA A 30 -7.65 -2.33 5.00
N THR A 31 -6.31 -2.38 5.15
CA THR A 31 -5.69 -2.35 6.50
C THR A 31 -5.62 -0.98 7.16
N GLY A 32 -6.05 0.11 6.50
CA GLY A 32 -6.07 1.46 7.09
C GLY A 32 -4.81 2.31 6.89
N LYS A 33 -3.99 1.99 5.87
CA LYS A 33 -2.76 2.76 5.54
C LYS A 33 -2.97 4.27 5.42
N SER A 34 -3.98 4.72 4.65
CA SER A 34 -4.26 6.14 4.47
C SER A 34 -4.68 6.82 5.78
N LYS A 35 -5.51 6.14 6.60
CA LYS A 35 -5.91 6.59 7.94
C LYS A 35 -4.69 6.79 8.84
N LEU A 36 -3.72 5.87 8.80
CA LEU A 36 -2.48 6.01 9.56
C LEU A 36 -1.59 7.14 9.01
N ALA A 37 -1.44 7.24 7.69
CA ALA A 37 -0.62 8.28 7.08
C ALA A 37 -1.12 9.69 7.41
N VAL A 38 -2.44 9.92 7.35
CA VAL A 38 -3.07 11.18 7.77
C VAL A 38 -2.86 11.42 9.27
N ALA A 39 -3.08 10.42 10.12
CA ALA A 39 -2.88 10.57 11.56
C ALA A 39 -1.42 10.94 11.93
N LEU A 40 -0.44 10.36 11.23
CA LEU A 40 0.97 10.72 11.40
C LEU A 40 1.28 12.11 10.84
N ALA A 41 0.73 12.47 9.67
CA ALA A 41 0.91 13.80 9.08
C ALA A 41 0.40 14.91 10.01
N LEU A 42 -0.77 14.71 10.64
CA LEU A 42 -1.31 15.66 11.62
C LEU A 42 -0.44 15.79 12.88
N ARG A 43 0.24 14.71 13.31
CA ARG A 43 1.11 14.72 14.50
C ARG A 43 2.49 15.31 14.25
N PHE A 44 3.01 15.16 13.04
CA PHE A 44 4.41 15.45 12.71
C PHE A 44 4.55 16.53 11.62
N ASP A 45 3.52 17.34 11.38
CA ASP A 45 3.43 18.34 10.31
C ASP A 45 3.92 17.79 8.96
N GLY A 46 3.29 16.67 8.55
CA GLY A 46 3.66 15.91 7.37
C GLY A 46 2.73 16.12 6.18
N GLU A 47 3.14 15.58 5.04
CA GLU A 47 2.35 15.51 3.81
C GLU A 47 2.40 14.07 3.27
N VAL A 48 1.31 13.62 2.64
CA VAL A 48 1.16 12.24 2.17
C VAL A 48 1.53 12.14 0.69
N VAL A 49 2.35 11.16 0.33
CA VAL A 49 2.63 10.78 -1.06
C VAL A 49 2.00 9.42 -1.33
N ASN A 50 0.99 9.38 -2.19
CA ASN A 50 0.33 8.13 -2.56
C ASN A 50 1.27 7.22 -3.35
N SER A 51 1.33 5.94 -2.97
CA SER A 51 2.06 4.87 -3.68
C SER A 51 1.16 3.73 -4.17
N ASP A 52 -0.15 3.95 -4.30
CA ASP A 52 -1.07 3.06 -4.99
C ASP A 52 -1.16 3.41 -6.49
N LYS A 53 -0.77 2.45 -7.33
CA LYS A 53 -0.69 2.60 -8.79
C LYS A 53 -2.03 2.89 -9.48
N ILE A 54 -3.15 2.58 -8.85
CA ILE A 54 -4.47 2.82 -9.44
C ILE A 54 -4.95 4.23 -9.06
N GLN A 55 -4.74 4.63 -7.80
CA GLN A 55 -5.22 5.91 -7.27
C GLN A 55 -4.54 7.16 -7.86
N VAL A 56 -3.43 7.00 -8.61
CA VAL A 56 -2.78 8.10 -9.35
C VAL A 56 -3.64 8.65 -10.50
N HIS A 57 -4.58 7.88 -11.02
CA HIS A 57 -5.41 8.28 -12.16
C HIS A 57 -6.60 9.11 -11.71
N ASP A 58 -7.17 9.94 -12.58
CA ASP A 58 -8.41 10.68 -12.34
C ASP A 58 -9.66 9.78 -12.41
N GLY A 59 -10.73 10.20 -11.70
CA GLY A 59 -11.99 9.46 -11.67
C GLY A 59 -11.99 8.22 -10.75
N LEU A 60 -13.09 7.47 -10.80
CA LEU A 60 -13.31 6.21 -10.06
C LEU A 60 -12.91 6.27 -8.57
N ALA A 61 -13.29 7.33 -7.86
CA ALA A 61 -12.89 7.55 -6.47
C ALA A 61 -13.39 6.46 -5.51
N VAL A 62 -14.61 5.95 -5.71
CA VAL A 62 -15.20 4.89 -4.88
C VAL A 62 -14.50 3.56 -5.17
N VAL A 63 -14.48 3.12 -6.43
CA VAL A 63 -13.86 1.86 -6.88
C VAL A 63 -12.39 1.79 -6.48
N THR A 64 -11.66 2.90 -6.65
CA THR A 64 -10.22 2.95 -6.34
C THR A 64 -9.94 3.29 -4.88
N ASN A 65 -10.98 3.53 -4.08
CA ASN A 65 -10.93 3.85 -2.65
C ASN A 65 -9.97 4.98 -2.33
N LYS A 66 -10.09 6.09 -3.07
CA LYS A 66 -9.34 7.31 -2.76
C LYS A 66 -9.86 7.88 -1.45
N ALA A 67 -8.93 8.38 -0.62
CA ALA A 67 -9.31 9.07 0.59
C ALA A 67 -10.14 10.31 0.24
N THR A 68 -11.34 10.41 0.81
CA THR A 68 -12.22 11.56 0.67
C THR A 68 -11.62 12.80 1.33
N ALA A 69 -12.07 14.00 0.96
CA ALA A 69 -11.60 15.24 1.60
C ALA A 69 -11.75 15.22 3.14
N ARG A 70 -12.82 14.59 3.65
CA ARG A 70 -13.04 14.38 5.08
C ARG A 70 -11.97 13.48 5.70
N GLU A 71 -11.65 12.35 5.05
CA GLU A 71 -10.62 11.42 5.53
C GLU A 71 -9.20 11.98 5.41
N GLN A 72 -8.95 12.85 4.42
CA GLN A 72 -7.68 13.56 4.28
C GLN A 72 -7.47 14.60 5.39
N ALA A 73 -8.54 15.09 6.03
CA ALA A 73 -8.49 16.02 7.17
C ALA A 73 -7.62 17.27 6.93
N GLY A 74 -7.61 17.78 5.70
CA GLY A 74 -6.81 18.94 5.29
C GLY A 74 -5.31 18.66 5.09
N VAL A 75 -4.85 17.43 5.28
CA VAL A 75 -3.46 17.02 4.99
C VAL A 75 -3.23 17.05 3.48
N PRO A 76 -2.18 17.72 2.98
CA PRO A 76 -1.84 17.68 1.57
C PRO A 76 -1.51 16.26 1.09
N HIS A 77 -2.12 15.85 -0.02
CA HIS A 77 -1.85 14.57 -0.67
C HIS A 77 -1.25 14.80 -2.06
N HIS A 78 -0.18 14.07 -2.36
CA HIS A 78 0.52 14.07 -3.63
C HIS A 78 0.30 12.75 -4.36
N LEU A 79 0.32 12.78 -5.70
CA LEU A 79 0.18 11.61 -6.57
C LEU A 79 -1.14 10.84 -6.38
N ILE A 80 -2.21 11.53 -6.01
CA ILE A 80 -3.57 10.98 -5.96
C ILE A 80 -4.43 11.76 -6.95
N GLY A 81 -4.87 11.10 -8.02
CA GLY A 81 -5.34 11.79 -9.22
C GLY A 81 -4.21 12.53 -9.98
N GLY A 82 -4.59 13.17 -11.08
CA GLY A 82 -3.74 13.96 -11.97
C GLY A 82 -3.20 13.18 -13.19
N VAL A 83 -3.33 11.86 -13.23
CA VAL A 83 -3.01 11.05 -14.42
C VAL A 83 -4.29 10.75 -15.19
N HIS A 84 -4.26 10.93 -16.52
CA HIS A 84 -5.41 10.65 -17.37
C HIS A 84 -5.89 9.19 -17.20
N PRO A 85 -7.21 8.91 -17.12
CA PRO A 85 -7.75 7.56 -16.87
C PRO A 85 -7.20 6.44 -17.77
N ASP A 86 -6.97 6.72 -19.05
CA ASP A 86 -6.46 5.73 -20.02
C ASP A 86 -4.92 5.70 -20.14
N ALA A 87 -4.21 6.59 -19.45
CA ALA A 87 -2.74 6.64 -19.52
C ALA A 87 -2.12 5.54 -18.66
N ASP A 88 -1.04 4.93 -19.14
CA ASP A 88 -0.24 4.05 -18.30
C ASP A 88 0.69 4.87 -17.40
N TYR A 89 0.78 4.46 -16.13
CA TYR A 89 1.68 5.04 -15.14
C TYR A 89 2.67 3.96 -14.68
N ALA A 90 3.93 4.07 -15.13
CA ALA A 90 4.94 3.05 -14.85
C ALA A 90 5.66 3.30 -13.52
N ALA A 91 6.37 2.28 -13.04
CA ALA A 91 7.17 2.40 -11.81
C ALA A 91 8.28 3.47 -11.92
N ALA A 92 8.79 3.71 -13.14
CA ALA A 92 9.77 4.76 -13.40
C ALA A 92 9.15 6.16 -13.26
N ASP A 93 7.89 6.35 -13.69
CA ASP A 93 7.15 7.61 -13.51
C ASP A 93 6.90 7.85 -12.03
N PHE A 94 6.39 6.84 -11.32
CA PHE A 94 6.24 6.91 -9.87
C PHE A 94 7.53 7.32 -9.17
N ARG A 95 8.65 6.67 -9.49
CA ARG A 95 9.94 6.99 -8.88
C ARG A 95 10.33 8.45 -9.09
N ARG A 96 10.20 8.95 -10.32
CA ARG A 96 10.49 10.35 -10.67
C ARG A 96 9.61 11.31 -9.89
N ASP A 97 8.30 11.08 -9.89
CA ASP A 97 7.33 12.04 -9.38
C ASP A 97 7.23 11.97 -7.84
N ALA A 98 7.37 10.78 -7.24
CA ALA A 98 7.46 10.62 -5.79
C ALA A 98 8.73 11.25 -5.22
N THR A 99 9.86 11.14 -5.94
CA THR A 99 11.10 11.82 -5.58
C THR A 99 10.91 13.33 -5.55
N ARG A 100 10.29 13.92 -6.58
CA ARG A 100 9.99 15.35 -6.64
C ARG A 100 9.04 15.79 -5.53
N ALA A 101 8.01 15.00 -5.24
CA ALA A 101 7.08 15.27 -4.15
C ALA A 101 7.83 15.29 -2.80
N VAL A 102 8.67 14.28 -2.53
CA VAL A 102 9.49 14.20 -1.31
C VAL A 102 10.41 15.42 -1.18
N GLU A 103 11.12 15.80 -2.25
CA GLU A 103 12.00 16.99 -2.25
C GLU A 103 11.22 18.28 -1.97
N SER A 104 10.05 18.42 -2.59
CA SER A 104 9.14 19.55 -2.40
C SER A 104 8.65 19.64 -0.95
N ILE A 105 8.21 18.52 -0.36
CA ILE A 105 7.76 18.46 1.04
C ILE A 105 8.89 18.84 2.00
N LEU A 106 10.08 18.27 1.80
CA LEU A 106 11.24 18.58 2.63
C LEU A 106 11.67 20.05 2.52
N SER A 107 11.57 20.66 1.33
CA SER A 107 11.89 22.09 1.14
C SER A 107 10.97 23.02 1.94
N ARG A 108 9.77 22.56 2.32
CA ARG A 108 8.84 23.26 3.21
C ARG A 108 9.07 22.95 4.69
N GLY A 109 10.09 22.14 5.04
CA GLY A 109 10.37 21.72 6.41
C GLY A 109 9.41 20.67 6.96
N ARG A 110 8.66 19.98 6.09
CA ARG A 110 7.62 19.01 6.47
C ARG A 110 8.07 17.57 6.31
N LEU A 111 7.39 16.65 6.99
CA LEU A 111 7.70 15.21 6.92
C LEU A 111 7.03 14.53 5.71
N PRO A 112 7.78 13.93 4.77
CA PRO A 112 7.21 13.12 3.71
C PRO A 112 6.76 11.75 4.23
N ILE A 113 5.49 11.42 4.01
CA ILE A 113 4.90 10.14 4.39
C ILE A 113 4.39 9.43 3.13
N ILE A 114 5.11 8.42 2.65
CA ILE A 114 4.71 7.64 1.48
C ILE A 114 3.76 6.51 1.92
N ALA A 115 2.55 6.45 1.37
CA ALA A 115 1.54 5.47 1.77
C ALA A 115 0.81 4.84 0.58
N GLY A 116 0.67 3.51 0.57
CA GLY A 116 -0.02 2.81 -0.53
C GLY A 116 0.22 1.31 -0.55
N GLY A 117 -0.52 0.62 -1.42
CA GLY A 117 -0.51 -0.85 -1.53
C GLY A 117 0.36 -1.42 -2.66
N SER A 118 0.98 -0.58 -3.49
CA SER A 118 1.78 -1.08 -4.63
C SER A 118 3.24 -1.24 -4.22
N ASN A 119 3.57 -2.37 -3.60
CA ASN A 119 4.93 -2.68 -3.15
C ASN A 119 5.98 -2.60 -4.28
N SER A 120 5.59 -2.89 -5.53
CA SER A 120 6.48 -2.74 -6.69
C SER A 120 6.91 -1.30 -6.95
N TYR A 121 6.10 -0.31 -6.59
CA TYR A 121 6.46 1.11 -6.66
C TYR A 121 7.45 1.47 -5.56
N LEU A 122 7.27 0.96 -4.35
CA LEU A 122 8.23 1.13 -3.26
C LEU A 122 9.57 0.48 -3.59
N GLU A 123 9.58 -0.75 -4.12
CA GLU A 123 10.79 -1.43 -4.61
C GLU A 123 11.49 -0.57 -5.68
N ALA A 124 10.77 -0.13 -6.72
CA ALA A 124 11.34 0.68 -7.79
C ALA A 124 11.89 2.03 -7.30
N LEU A 125 11.23 2.65 -6.32
CA LEU A 125 11.69 3.89 -5.70
C LEU A 125 12.98 3.65 -4.90
N LEU A 126 12.99 2.63 -4.05
CA LEU A 126 14.04 2.42 -3.05
C LEU A 126 15.29 1.75 -3.61
N ASP A 127 15.12 0.84 -4.58
CA ASP A 127 16.18 0.02 -5.18
C ASP A 127 16.57 0.50 -6.60
N GLY A 128 15.85 1.47 -7.17
CA GLY A 128 16.17 2.03 -8.48
C GLY A 128 17.26 3.12 -8.44
N GLU A 129 18.02 3.25 -9.53
CA GLU A 129 19.06 4.30 -9.65
C GLU A 129 18.52 5.62 -10.27
N PRO A 130 18.93 6.81 -9.77
CA PRO A 130 19.85 7.02 -8.64
C PRO A 130 19.21 6.64 -7.29
N GLY A 131 19.94 5.88 -6.46
CA GLY A 131 19.39 5.24 -5.26
C GLY A 131 18.73 6.19 -4.25
N PHE A 132 17.41 6.07 -4.05
CA PHE A 132 16.65 6.88 -3.09
C PHE A 132 17.19 6.75 -1.65
N ARG A 133 17.54 5.53 -1.23
CA ARG A 133 18.17 5.25 0.08
C ARG A 133 19.56 5.87 0.28
N ARG A 134 20.21 6.36 -0.78
CA ARG A 134 21.46 7.11 -0.65
C ARG A 134 21.21 8.52 -0.12
N ARG A 135 20.07 9.11 -0.48
CA ARG A 135 19.69 10.49 -0.13
C ARG A 135 18.81 10.56 1.12
N TYR A 136 18.00 9.53 1.33
CA TYR A 136 17.00 9.50 2.40
C TYR A 136 17.20 8.33 3.36
N GLU A 137 16.98 8.59 4.64
CA GLU A 137 16.76 7.56 5.65
C GLU A 137 15.27 7.23 5.70
N CYS A 138 14.92 5.94 5.70
CA CYS A 138 13.54 5.49 5.59
C CYS A 138 13.09 4.73 6.84
N CYS A 139 11.95 5.11 7.39
CA CYS A 139 11.25 4.37 8.45
C CYS A 139 10.09 3.59 7.85
N PHE A 140 10.05 2.27 8.05
CA PHE A 140 9.02 1.41 7.47
C PHE A 140 8.02 0.96 8.52
N LEU A 141 6.75 1.31 8.32
CA LEU A 141 5.61 0.90 9.13
C LEU A 141 4.71 -0.01 8.29
N TRP A 142 4.44 -1.21 8.78
CA TRP A 142 3.55 -2.17 8.13
C TRP A 142 2.29 -2.37 8.95
N VAL A 143 1.17 -1.94 8.39
CA VAL A 143 -0.16 -2.13 8.95
C VAL A 143 -0.67 -3.50 8.51
N ASP A 144 -0.72 -4.44 9.45
CA ASP A 144 -0.97 -5.87 9.23
C ASP A 144 -2.18 -6.35 10.02
N ALA A 145 -2.83 -7.42 9.56
CA ALA A 145 -3.93 -8.06 10.26
C ALA A 145 -3.91 -9.57 10.01
N ASP A 146 -4.57 -10.30 10.90
CA ASP A 146 -4.92 -11.69 10.64
C ASP A 146 -5.65 -11.82 9.30
N THR A 147 -5.21 -12.78 8.49
CA THR A 147 -5.70 -12.94 7.12
C THR A 147 -7.19 -13.27 7.09
N SER A 148 -7.68 -14.09 8.03
CA SER A 148 -9.09 -14.47 8.07
C SER A 148 -10.01 -13.30 8.44
N VAL A 149 -9.56 -12.42 9.34
CA VAL A 149 -10.28 -11.20 9.71
C VAL A 149 -10.26 -10.19 8.55
N LEU A 150 -9.11 -10.04 7.91
CA LEU A 150 -8.95 -9.10 6.80
C LEU A 150 -9.79 -9.50 5.58
N GLU A 151 -9.83 -10.78 5.22
CA GLU A 151 -10.64 -11.28 4.11
C GLU A 151 -12.14 -11.05 4.34
N ARG A 152 -12.63 -11.30 5.56
CA ARG A 152 -14.02 -10.98 5.92
C ARG A 152 -14.32 -9.49 5.82
N TYR A 153 -13.45 -8.66 6.39
CA TYR A 153 -13.62 -7.21 6.34
C TYR A 153 -13.55 -6.65 4.91
N VAL A 154 -12.74 -7.25 4.03
CA VAL A 154 -12.70 -6.87 2.61
C VAL A 154 -14.04 -7.10 1.94
N GLY A 155 -14.71 -8.22 2.21
CA GLY A 155 -16.07 -8.49 1.74
C GLY A 155 -17.05 -7.41 2.17
N ASP A 156 -17.15 -7.17 3.47
CA ASP A 156 -18.02 -6.13 4.06
C ASP A 156 -17.72 -4.73 3.47
N ARG A 157 -16.44 -4.44 3.23
CA ARG A 157 -16.02 -3.18 2.63
C ARG A 157 -16.46 -3.04 1.17
N VAL A 158 -16.42 -4.10 0.39
CA VAL A 158 -16.94 -4.08 -0.99
C VAL A 158 -18.44 -3.82 -0.98
N ASP A 159 -19.17 -4.43 -0.06
CA ASP A 159 -20.61 -4.16 0.11
C ASP A 159 -20.86 -2.68 0.44
N CYS A 160 -20.09 -2.10 1.37
CA CYS A 160 -20.15 -0.67 1.65
C CYS A 160 -19.77 0.20 0.43
N MET A 161 -18.85 -0.25 -0.43
CA MET A 161 -18.50 0.47 -1.67
C MET A 161 -19.66 0.46 -2.67
N VAL A 162 -20.38 -0.66 -2.78
CA VAL A 162 -21.61 -0.75 -3.59
C VAL A 162 -22.67 0.22 -3.07
N GLU A 163 -22.89 0.26 -1.75
CA GLU A 163 -23.80 1.23 -1.10
C GLU A 163 -23.38 2.69 -1.34
N GLN A 164 -22.08 2.96 -1.47
CA GLN A 164 -21.51 4.28 -1.77
C GLN A 164 -21.56 4.65 -3.26
N GLY A 165 -22.14 3.80 -4.11
CA GLY A 165 -22.33 4.10 -5.53
C GLY A 165 -21.26 3.57 -6.46
N LEU A 166 -20.49 2.53 -6.05
CA LEU A 166 -19.51 1.87 -6.92
C LEU A 166 -20.11 1.51 -8.29
N VAL A 167 -21.32 0.94 -8.30
CA VAL A 167 -21.98 0.51 -9.55
C VAL A 167 -22.30 1.71 -10.44
N GLY A 168 -22.81 2.81 -9.87
CA GLY A 168 -23.08 4.03 -10.62
C GLY A 168 -21.81 4.64 -11.20
N GLU A 169 -20.74 4.67 -10.41
CA GLU A 169 -19.43 5.20 -10.82
C GLU A 169 -18.82 4.40 -11.99
N VAL A 170 -18.89 3.07 -11.94
CA VAL A 170 -18.41 2.23 -13.07
C VAL A 170 -19.34 2.35 -14.28
N ARG A 171 -20.65 2.47 -14.08
CA ARG A 171 -21.63 2.66 -15.16
C ARG A 171 -21.32 3.91 -15.99
N GLU A 172 -21.06 5.04 -15.33
CA GLU A 172 -20.71 6.30 -16.00
C GLU A 172 -19.38 6.21 -16.77
N PHE A 173 -18.47 5.36 -16.30
CA PHE A 173 -17.15 5.15 -16.90
C PHE A 173 -17.13 4.07 -17.99
N PHE A 174 -18.18 3.24 -18.06
CA PHE A 174 -18.27 2.09 -18.96
C PHE A 174 -18.33 2.54 -20.43
N ARG A 175 -17.64 1.78 -21.29
CA ARG A 175 -17.72 1.91 -22.74
C ARG A 175 -17.72 0.53 -23.38
N THR A 176 -18.56 0.32 -24.37
CA THR A 176 -18.68 -0.98 -25.06
C THR A 176 -17.43 -1.39 -25.83
N ASP A 177 -16.61 -0.42 -26.24
CA ASP A 177 -15.37 -0.58 -27.01
C ASP A 177 -14.10 -0.62 -26.13
N ALA A 178 -14.23 -0.51 -24.81
CA ALA A 178 -13.08 -0.39 -23.91
C ALA A 178 -12.35 -1.72 -23.67
N GLY A 179 -11.02 -1.64 -23.59
CA GLY A 179 -10.16 -2.70 -23.04
C GLY A 179 -9.75 -2.41 -21.60
N TYR A 180 -9.52 -3.46 -20.82
CA TYR A 180 -9.20 -3.38 -19.39
C TYR A 180 -7.71 -3.54 -19.04
N SER A 181 -6.82 -3.43 -20.03
CA SER A 181 -5.39 -3.72 -19.87
C SER A 181 -4.53 -2.50 -19.50
N ARG A 182 -5.11 -1.29 -19.47
CA ARG A 182 -4.37 -0.02 -19.31
C ARG A 182 -4.99 0.92 -18.30
N GLY A 183 -4.15 1.81 -17.78
CA GLY A 183 -4.56 2.90 -16.90
C GLY A 183 -5.42 2.47 -15.70
N ILE A 184 -6.46 3.26 -15.42
CA ILE A 184 -7.42 3.04 -14.33
C ILE A 184 -8.39 1.90 -14.62
N ARG A 185 -8.57 1.50 -15.89
CA ARG A 185 -9.47 0.40 -16.28
C ARG A 185 -9.06 -0.96 -15.73
N ARG A 186 -7.83 -1.08 -15.23
CA ARG A 186 -7.31 -2.26 -14.49
C ARG A 186 -7.81 -2.34 -13.04
N ALA A 187 -8.51 -1.32 -12.54
CA ALA A 187 -9.00 -1.30 -11.17
C ALA A 187 -9.97 -2.46 -10.93
N ILE A 188 -9.76 -3.22 -9.85
CA ILE A 188 -10.71 -4.22 -9.38
C ILE A 188 -12.04 -3.51 -9.12
N GLY A 189 -13.12 -4.00 -9.71
CA GLY A 189 -14.42 -3.33 -9.78
C GLY A 189 -14.84 -2.99 -11.21
N VAL A 190 -13.89 -2.68 -12.07
CA VAL A 190 -14.20 -2.26 -13.45
C VAL A 190 -14.37 -3.46 -14.39
N PRO A 191 -13.39 -4.38 -14.53
CA PRO A 191 -13.56 -5.55 -15.40
C PRO A 191 -14.68 -6.49 -14.96
N GLU A 192 -14.88 -6.66 -13.64
CA GLU A 192 -15.87 -7.57 -13.07
C GLU A 192 -17.32 -7.16 -13.41
N MET A 193 -17.54 -5.86 -13.66
CA MET A 193 -18.84 -5.31 -14.03
C MET A 193 -19.10 -5.29 -15.54
N ASP A 194 -18.14 -5.68 -16.38
CA ASP A 194 -18.26 -5.62 -17.85
C ASP A 194 -19.48 -6.40 -18.36
N THR A 195 -19.64 -7.65 -17.92
CA THR A 195 -20.76 -8.51 -18.34
C THR A 195 -22.10 -7.87 -17.98
N TYR A 196 -22.23 -7.35 -16.75
CA TYR A 196 -23.45 -6.70 -16.28
C TYR A 196 -23.80 -5.49 -17.17
N PHE A 197 -22.84 -4.59 -17.42
CA PHE A 197 -23.09 -3.40 -18.22
C PHE A 197 -23.27 -3.68 -19.72
N ARG A 198 -22.65 -4.73 -20.27
CA ARG A 198 -22.93 -5.15 -21.65
C ARG A 198 -24.36 -5.67 -21.81
N MET A 199 -24.85 -6.46 -20.84
CA MET A 199 -26.22 -6.94 -20.86
C MET A 199 -27.22 -5.79 -20.66
N GLU A 200 -26.92 -4.85 -19.76
CA GLU A 200 -27.70 -3.62 -19.55
C GLU A 200 -27.77 -2.80 -20.85
N ALA A 201 -26.63 -2.54 -21.50
CA ALA A 201 -26.56 -1.77 -22.74
C ALA A 201 -27.24 -2.46 -23.93
N ALA A 202 -27.35 -3.79 -23.92
CA ALA A 202 -28.04 -4.56 -24.95
C ALA A 202 -29.58 -4.62 -24.75
N GLY A 203 -30.11 -4.04 -23.67
CA GLY A 203 -31.53 -4.16 -23.29
C GLY A 203 -31.93 -5.56 -22.82
N ALA A 204 -30.96 -6.45 -22.57
CA ALA A 204 -31.21 -7.83 -22.18
C ALA A 204 -31.73 -7.97 -20.74
N LEU A 205 -31.68 -6.90 -19.95
CA LEU A 205 -32.14 -6.85 -18.56
C LEU A 205 -33.49 -6.16 -18.39
N ASP A 206 -34.14 -5.78 -19.50
CA ASP A 206 -35.39 -5.03 -19.46
C ASP A 206 -36.56 -5.93 -19.06
N GLY A 207 -37.14 -5.65 -17.89
CA GLY A 207 -38.27 -6.43 -17.34
C GLY A 207 -37.86 -7.73 -16.64
N ASP A 208 -36.57 -8.04 -16.55
CA ASP A 208 -36.03 -9.22 -15.86
C ASP A 208 -35.20 -8.82 -14.64
N ASP A 209 -35.90 -8.50 -13.54
CA ASP A 209 -35.27 -8.08 -12.29
C ASP A 209 -34.47 -9.21 -11.62
N GLU A 210 -34.83 -10.47 -11.86
CA GLU A 210 -34.12 -11.63 -11.31
C GLU A 210 -32.75 -11.81 -11.99
N LEU A 211 -32.71 -11.75 -13.32
CA LEU A 211 -31.46 -11.79 -14.08
C LEU A 211 -30.58 -10.58 -13.76
N ARG A 212 -31.18 -9.39 -13.65
CA ARG A 212 -30.46 -8.16 -13.26
C ARG A 212 -29.80 -8.31 -11.89
N ALA A 213 -30.55 -8.77 -10.90
CA ALA A 213 -30.04 -8.98 -9.55
C ALA A 213 -28.93 -10.03 -9.53
N GLY A 214 -29.14 -11.17 -10.19
CA GLY A 214 -28.18 -12.27 -10.23
C GLY A 214 -26.85 -11.89 -10.91
N LEU A 215 -26.89 -11.14 -12.02
CA LEU A 215 -25.67 -10.68 -12.69
C LEU A 215 -24.92 -9.65 -11.85
N LEU A 216 -25.63 -8.73 -11.18
CA LEU A 216 -25.00 -7.75 -10.31
C LEU A 216 -24.36 -8.43 -9.09
N GLU A 217 -25.07 -9.36 -8.46
CA GLU A 217 -24.55 -10.16 -7.34
C GLU A 217 -23.29 -10.92 -7.74
N ALA A 218 -23.32 -11.60 -8.91
CA ALA A 218 -22.16 -12.32 -9.43
C ALA A 218 -20.96 -11.39 -9.69
N ALA A 219 -21.19 -10.18 -10.22
CA ALA A 219 -20.14 -9.19 -10.43
C ALA A 219 -19.54 -8.71 -9.09
N VAL A 220 -20.38 -8.42 -8.10
CA VAL A 220 -19.94 -8.01 -6.76
C VAL A 220 -19.13 -9.12 -6.08
N GLU A 221 -19.55 -10.38 -6.21
CA GLU A 221 -18.81 -11.50 -5.64
C GLU A 221 -17.42 -11.66 -6.30
N GLN A 222 -17.32 -11.48 -7.62
CA GLN A 222 -16.02 -11.46 -8.30
C GLN A 222 -15.11 -10.33 -7.80
N ILE A 223 -15.66 -9.15 -7.49
CA ILE A 223 -14.89 -8.03 -6.90
C ILE A 223 -14.34 -8.45 -5.54
N LYS A 224 -15.15 -9.10 -4.69
CA LYS A 224 -14.72 -9.61 -3.38
C LYS A 224 -13.59 -10.62 -3.53
N GLU A 225 -13.77 -11.63 -4.38
CA GLU A 225 -12.75 -12.65 -4.63
C GLU A 225 -11.43 -12.06 -5.15
N ASN A 226 -11.49 -11.17 -6.15
CA ASN A 226 -10.30 -10.54 -6.72
C ASN A 226 -9.61 -9.63 -5.72
N THR A 227 -10.36 -8.96 -4.86
CA THR A 227 -9.78 -8.15 -3.77
C THR A 227 -9.09 -9.03 -2.73
N CYS A 228 -9.63 -10.20 -2.39
CA CYS A 228 -8.96 -11.18 -1.53
C CYS A 228 -7.67 -11.72 -2.18
N ARG A 229 -7.70 -12.05 -3.48
CA ARG A 229 -6.48 -12.45 -4.23
C ARG A 229 -5.42 -11.34 -4.20
N LEU A 230 -5.83 -10.08 -4.30
CA LEU A 230 -4.93 -8.93 -4.18
C LEU A 230 -4.31 -8.85 -2.78
N VAL A 231 -5.09 -9.00 -1.70
CA VAL A 231 -4.59 -9.06 -0.31
C VAL A 231 -3.51 -10.13 -0.19
N CYS A 232 -3.79 -11.36 -0.62
CA CYS A 232 -2.83 -12.46 -0.57
C CYS A 232 -1.55 -12.19 -1.37
N SER A 233 -1.67 -11.54 -2.53
CA SER A 233 -0.50 -11.12 -3.32
C SER A 233 0.33 -10.04 -2.62
N GLN A 234 -0.33 -9.05 -2.02
CA GLN A 234 0.33 -7.98 -1.28
C GLN A 234 1.04 -8.51 -0.05
N LEU A 235 0.38 -9.33 0.78
CA LEU A 235 0.99 -9.93 1.97
C LEU A 235 2.21 -10.77 1.61
N ARG A 236 2.13 -11.65 0.60
CA ARG A 236 3.29 -12.42 0.11
C ARG A 236 4.47 -11.52 -0.26
N LYS A 237 4.21 -10.41 -0.95
CA LYS A 237 5.27 -9.44 -1.29
C LYS A 237 5.86 -8.78 -0.05
N ILE A 238 5.04 -8.35 0.91
CA ILE A 238 5.53 -7.73 2.15
C ILE A 238 6.37 -8.72 2.96
N HIS A 239 5.94 -9.97 3.08
CA HIS A 239 6.71 -11.02 3.74
C HIS A 239 8.08 -11.24 3.07
N ARG A 240 8.14 -11.26 1.73
CA ARG A 240 9.41 -11.29 1.00
C ARG A 240 10.28 -10.08 1.34
N LEU A 241 9.72 -8.86 1.31
CA LEU A 241 10.47 -7.63 1.57
C LEU A 241 11.06 -7.59 2.99
N ARG A 242 10.35 -8.10 4.00
CA ARG A 242 10.85 -8.20 5.39
C ARG A 242 12.13 -9.02 5.52
N CYS A 243 12.36 -9.97 4.62
CA CYS A 243 13.55 -10.80 4.62
C CYS A 243 14.73 -10.18 3.85
N LEU A 244 14.53 -9.03 3.19
CA LEU A 244 15.58 -8.36 2.42
C LEU A 244 16.38 -7.37 3.27
N PRO A 245 17.69 -7.24 3.05
CA PRO A 245 18.50 -6.21 3.70
C PRO A 245 17.96 -4.79 3.45
N GLY A 246 17.99 -3.93 4.47
CA GLY A 246 17.53 -2.54 4.36
C GLY A 246 16.01 -2.33 4.49
N TRP A 247 15.24 -3.39 4.75
CA TRP A 247 13.80 -3.35 5.00
C TRP A 247 13.48 -3.66 6.47
N SER A 248 13.96 -2.81 7.39
CA SER A 248 13.62 -2.92 8.81
C SER A 248 12.17 -2.47 9.06
N ILE A 249 11.22 -3.36 8.77
CA ILE A 249 9.78 -3.09 8.81
C ILE A 249 9.24 -3.32 10.23
N ARG A 250 8.60 -2.30 10.80
CA ARG A 250 7.89 -2.37 12.08
C ARG A 250 6.42 -2.73 11.82
N ARG A 251 5.98 -3.90 12.30
CA ARG A 251 4.60 -4.37 12.19
C ARG A 251 3.71 -3.66 13.23
N LEU A 252 2.52 -3.25 12.79
CA LEU A 252 1.43 -2.69 13.57
C LEU A 252 0.22 -3.58 13.32
N ASP A 253 -0.31 -4.21 14.36
CA ASP A 253 -1.38 -5.20 14.23
C ASP A 253 -2.75 -4.53 14.39
N VAL A 254 -3.56 -4.58 13.34
CA VAL A 254 -4.90 -3.96 13.29
C VAL A 254 -6.02 -4.98 13.42
N THR A 255 -5.70 -6.25 13.70
CA THR A 255 -6.68 -7.34 13.75
C THR A 255 -7.84 -7.01 14.66
N ARG A 256 -7.57 -6.52 15.88
CA ARG A 256 -8.61 -6.18 16.86
C ARG A 256 -9.52 -5.05 16.38
N VAL A 257 -8.96 -4.06 15.68
CA VAL A 257 -9.71 -2.96 15.09
C VAL A 257 -10.62 -3.47 13.98
N LEU A 258 -10.11 -4.33 13.10
CA LEU A 258 -10.90 -4.89 12.01
C LEU A 258 -11.97 -5.86 12.51
N SER A 259 -11.70 -6.63 13.56
CA SER A 259 -12.70 -7.52 14.17
C SER A 259 -13.94 -6.77 14.68
N LEU A 260 -13.78 -5.51 15.13
CA LEU A 260 -14.93 -4.66 15.49
C LEU A 260 -15.71 -4.15 14.27
N LYS A 261 -15.08 -4.10 13.11
CA LYS A 261 -15.70 -3.65 11.85
C LYS A 261 -16.40 -4.75 11.09
N VAL A 262 -16.05 -6.01 11.35
CA VAL A 262 -16.70 -7.15 10.71
C VAL A 262 -18.13 -7.25 11.24
N GLY A 263 -19.10 -7.19 10.32
CA GLY A 263 -20.52 -7.17 10.64
C GLY A 263 -21.13 -5.78 10.89
N LYS A 264 -22.39 -5.75 11.34
CA LYS A 264 -23.22 -4.53 11.35
C LYS A 264 -23.17 -3.70 12.64
N ALA A 265 -22.55 -4.20 13.72
CA ALA A 265 -22.46 -3.48 14.99
C ALA A 265 -21.28 -2.51 14.98
N LYS A 266 -21.54 -1.20 14.87
CA LYS A 266 -20.50 -0.17 14.86
C LYS A 266 -20.33 0.41 16.26
N ASP A 267 -19.34 -0.06 16.99
CA ASP A 267 -18.84 0.63 18.18
C ASP A 267 -17.68 1.55 17.77
N GLU A 268 -18.03 2.76 17.32
CA GLU A 268 -17.07 3.74 16.82
C GLU A 268 -16.10 4.24 17.90
N GLU A 269 -16.52 4.26 19.17
CA GLU A 269 -15.65 4.66 20.28
C GLU A 269 -14.61 3.58 20.57
N ALA A 270 -15.04 2.31 20.64
CA ALA A 270 -14.11 1.19 20.80
C ALA A 270 -13.16 1.09 19.61
N GLU A 271 -13.64 1.27 18.37
CA GLU A 271 -12.79 1.29 17.18
C GLU A 271 -11.72 2.39 17.30
N ARG A 272 -12.12 3.63 17.62
CA ARG A 272 -11.20 4.76 17.76
C ARG A 272 -10.16 4.50 18.84
N THR A 273 -10.61 4.00 19.99
CA THR A 273 -9.74 3.69 21.12
C THR A 273 -8.71 2.62 20.76
N LEU A 274 -9.14 1.52 20.14
CA LEU A 274 -8.24 0.44 19.70
C LEU A 274 -7.30 0.89 18.58
N TRP A 275 -7.79 1.69 17.63
CA TRP A 275 -6.97 2.24 16.56
C TRP A 275 -5.84 3.11 17.12
N GLU A 276 -6.15 3.92 18.13
CA GLU A 276 -5.14 4.73 18.81
C GLU A 276 -4.13 3.86 19.57
N SER A 277 -4.59 2.90 20.38
CA SER A 277 -3.71 2.09 21.23
C SER A 277 -2.83 1.10 20.45
N ASP A 278 -3.40 0.48 19.42
CA ASP A 278 -2.77 -0.66 18.71
C ASP A 278 -2.00 -0.19 17.46
N VAL A 279 -2.34 0.98 16.91
CA VAL A 279 -1.80 1.44 15.61
C VAL A 279 -1.13 2.80 15.71
N VAL A 280 -1.88 3.86 16.01
CA VAL A 280 -1.34 5.23 15.88
C VAL A 280 -0.33 5.54 16.97
N GLY A 281 -0.62 5.19 18.23
CA GLY A 281 0.30 5.38 19.35
C GLY A 281 1.65 4.68 19.15
N PRO A 282 1.67 3.35 18.86
CA PRO A 282 2.90 2.63 18.54
C PRO A 282 3.64 3.21 17.32
N ALA A 283 2.93 3.54 16.25
CA ALA A 283 3.52 4.16 15.06
C ALA A 283 4.18 5.51 15.38
N ALA A 284 3.48 6.37 16.14
CA ALA A 284 3.99 7.68 16.53
C ALA A 284 5.26 7.58 17.35
N ARG A 285 5.36 6.65 18.31
CA ARG A 285 6.60 6.43 19.09
C ARG A 285 7.77 6.00 18.22
N VAL A 286 7.51 5.13 17.23
CA VAL A 286 8.54 4.71 16.26
C VAL A 286 9.00 5.89 15.42
N VAL A 287 8.07 6.70 14.89
CA VAL A 287 8.37 7.88 14.09
C VAL A 287 9.11 8.92 14.91
N GLU A 288 8.68 9.22 16.14
CA GLU A 288 9.33 10.16 17.04
C GLU A 288 10.78 9.75 17.32
N THR A 289 11.01 8.49 17.69
CA THR A 289 12.37 7.93 17.87
C THR A 289 13.20 8.06 16.60
N PHE A 290 12.60 7.75 15.45
CA PHE A 290 13.24 7.87 14.15
C PHE A 290 13.56 9.32 13.78
N LEU A 291 12.74 10.30 14.14
CA LEU A 291 13.01 11.72 13.87
C LEU A 291 14.10 12.27 14.79
N HIS A 292 14.20 11.78 16.02
CA HIS A 292 15.22 12.21 16.99
C HIS A 292 16.53 11.43 16.94
N SER A 293 16.61 10.30 16.22
CA SER A 293 17.90 9.62 16.01
C SER A 293 18.86 10.53 15.25
N LEU A 294 19.97 10.91 15.90
CA LEU A 294 21.10 11.53 15.20
C LEU A 294 21.70 10.46 14.28
N GLY A 295 21.83 10.79 12.99
CA GLY A 295 22.32 9.86 11.99
C GLY A 295 23.66 9.24 12.39
N GLY A 296 23.68 7.93 12.60
CA GLY A 296 24.88 7.10 12.58
C GLY A 296 25.86 7.26 13.75
N MET A 297 25.51 6.74 14.94
CA MET A 297 26.44 5.97 15.78
C MET A 297 25.64 4.93 16.56
N VAL A 298 25.55 3.71 16.02
CA VAL A 298 25.27 2.55 16.87
C VAL A 298 26.63 2.16 17.45
N ALA A 299 26.89 2.58 18.69
CA ALA A 299 27.90 1.92 19.50
C ALA A 299 27.38 0.50 19.77
N GLU A 300 28.09 -0.51 19.28
CA GLU A 300 27.92 -1.89 19.72
C GLU A 300 28.18 -1.94 21.22
N VAL A 301 27.09 -1.93 22.01
CA VAL A 301 27.17 -2.34 23.40
C VAL A 301 27.12 -3.86 23.38
N SER A 302 28.31 -4.45 23.45
CA SER A 302 28.51 -5.86 23.78
C SER A 302 27.68 -6.23 25.00
N ARG A 303 26.73 -7.14 24.83
CA ARG A 303 26.13 -7.91 25.91
C ARG A 303 26.20 -9.38 25.54
N ASP A 304 27.15 -10.03 26.19
CA ASP A 304 27.37 -11.45 26.19
C ASP A 304 26.09 -12.26 26.43
N GLY A 305 25.96 -13.34 25.65
CA GLY A 305 25.52 -14.64 26.14
C GLY A 305 24.01 -14.85 26.35
N LYS A 306 23.27 -15.09 25.25
CA LYS A 306 22.24 -16.16 25.09
C LYS A 306 21.40 -15.92 23.84
N GLU A 307 21.92 -16.22 22.65
CA GLU A 307 21.08 -16.21 21.43
C GLU A 307 21.42 -17.30 20.40
N GLN A 308 22.01 -18.41 20.85
CA GLN A 308 22.29 -19.58 19.98
C GLN A 308 21.12 -20.59 19.92
N SER A 309 20.01 -20.39 20.64
CA SER A 309 18.89 -21.37 20.69
C SER A 309 17.78 -21.12 19.65
N THR A 310 17.65 -19.90 19.13
CA THR A 310 16.45 -19.50 18.34
C THR A 310 16.63 -19.70 16.83
N VAL A 311 17.87 -19.64 16.34
CA VAL A 311 18.20 -19.83 14.91
C VAL A 311 18.07 -21.30 14.50
N ALA A 312 18.47 -22.24 15.37
CA ALA A 312 18.31 -23.68 15.13
C ALA A 312 16.82 -24.10 15.07
N LYS A 313 15.95 -23.46 15.85
CA LYS A 313 14.50 -23.72 15.83
C LYS A 313 13.83 -23.21 14.56
N HIS A 314 14.27 -22.08 14.01
CA HIS A 314 13.74 -21.57 12.74
C HIS A 314 14.19 -22.40 11.53
N ALA A 315 15.43 -22.88 11.52
CA ALA A 315 15.92 -23.77 10.46
C ALA A 315 15.13 -25.10 10.40
N ALA A 316 14.76 -25.66 11.56
CA ALA A 316 13.95 -26.89 11.64
C ALA A 316 12.51 -26.68 11.14
N VAL A 317 11.90 -25.51 11.40
CA VAL A 317 10.55 -25.18 10.90
C VAL A 317 10.56 -24.96 9.39
N VAL A 318 11.60 -24.31 8.85
CA VAL A 318 11.75 -24.14 7.39
C VAL A 318 11.98 -25.48 6.70
N ALA A 319 12.78 -26.38 7.29
CA ALA A 319 12.98 -27.73 6.76
C ALA A 319 11.68 -28.55 6.74
N GLY A 320 10.85 -28.46 7.78
CA GLY A 320 9.55 -29.13 7.82
C GLY A 320 8.53 -28.60 6.80
N ILE A 321 8.60 -27.32 6.45
CA ILE A 321 7.75 -26.71 5.42
C ILE A 321 8.20 -27.14 4.01
N VAL A 322 9.50 -27.29 3.78
CA VAL A 322 10.05 -27.79 2.52
C VAL A 322 9.68 -29.26 2.29
N GLU A 323 9.78 -30.10 3.32
CA GLU A 323 9.40 -31.52 3.24
C GLU A 323 7.88 -31.71 3.01
N ALA A 324 7.05 -30.81 3.55
CA ALA A 324 5.61 -30.80 3.31
C ALA A 324 5.24 -30.37 1.89
N ALA A 325 6.03 -29.48 1.26
CA ALA A 325 5.83 -29.05 -0.12
C ALA A 325 6.19 -30.15 -1.14
N GLU A 326 7.22 -30.97 -0.86
CA GLU A 326 7.62 -32.09 -1.72
C GLU A 326 6.61 -33.24 -1.71
N ARG A 327 5.95 -33.51 -0.57
CA ARG A 327 4.88 -34.53 -0.47
C ARG A 327 3.60 -34.17 -1.25
N CYS A 328 3.39 -32.90 -1.56
CA CYS A 328 2.23 -32.41 -2.31
C CYS A 328 2.47 -32.28 -3.82
N GLY A 329 3.62 -32.75 -4.35
CA GLY A 329 3.87 -32.82 -5.79
C GLY A 329 4.05 -31.48 -6.50
N LEU A 330 4.31 -30.39 -5.77
CA LEU A 330 4.60 -29.08 -6.36
C LEU A 330 6.10 -28.96 -6.65
N GLN A 331 6.50 -29.13 -7.92
CA GLN A 331 7.86 -28.81 -8.36
C GLN A 331 8.09 -27.28 -8.31
N LEU A 332 8.97 -26.85 -7.43
CA LEU A 332 9.54 -25.51 -7.44
C LEU A 332 10.57 -25.43 -8.58
N LEU A 333 10.31 -24.57 -9.56
CA LEU A 333 11.27 -24.22 -10.61
C LEU A 333 12.45 -23.46 -9.97
N GLU A 334 13.58 -24.14 -9.82
CA GLU A 334 14.86 -23.49 -9.53
C GLU A 334 15.27 -22.62 -10.72
N THR A 335 15.39 -21.31 -10.50
CA THR A 335 16.03 -20.40 -11.46
C THR A 335 17.38 -19.97 -10.90
N GLY A 336 18.43 -20.62 -11.41
CA GLY A 336 19.83 -20.22 -11.19
C GLY A 336 20.19 -18.91 -11.92
N PRO A 337 21.37 -18.34 -11.66
CA PRO A 337 21.71 -16.97 -12.01
C PRO A 337 22.04 -16.77 -13.49
N SER A 338 21.68 -15.58 -13.96
CA SER A 338 21.84 -15.00 -15.30
C SER A 338 23.23 -15.15 -15.94
N ARG A 339 23.26 -15.58 -17.22
CA ARG A 339 24.37 -15.28 -18.15
C ARG A 339 23.95 -14.16 -19.09
N GLY A 340 24.76 -13.10 -19.11
CA GLY A 340 24.53 -11.89 -19.90
C GLY A 340 24.69 -12.09 -21.41
N ILE A 341 23.94 -11.29 -22.16
CA ILE A 341 24.07 -11.17 -23.62
C ILE A 341 24.51 -9.74 -23.92
N HIS A 342 25.74 -9.61 -24.41
CA HIS A 342 26.28 -8.40 -25.05
C HIS A 342 25.67 -8.21 -26.45
N PRO A 343 25.57 -6.97 -26.95
CA PRO A 343 25.05 -6.70 -28.29
C PRO A 343 26.12 -6.97 -29.36
N ARG A 344 25.77 -7.74 -30.40
CA ARG A 344 26.63 -7.88 -31.60
C ARG A 344 26.30 -6.79 -32.62
N LYS A 345 27.36 -6.11 -33.05
CA LYS A 345 27.45 -5.17 -34.16
C LYS A 345 27.09 -5.82 -35.50
N ALA A 346 26.63 -4.96 -36.42
CA ALA A 346 26.42 -5.19 -37.84
C ALA A 346 27.69 -5.63 -38.60
N ALA A 347 27.49 -6.43 -39.66
CA ALA A 347 28.39 -6.50 -40.82
C ALA A 347 27.66 -7.01 -42.08
N SER A 348 27.64 -6.12 -43.08
CA SER A 348 27.66 -6.24 -44.55
C SER A 348 27.97 -7.59 -45.26
N ALA A 349 27.45 -7.65 -46.50
CA ALA A 349 27.84 -8.45 -47.70
C ALA A 349 27.39 -9.92 -47.70
N VAL A 350 26.80 -10.49 -48.77
CA VAL A 350 26.89 -10.28 -50.23
C VAL A 350 25.49 -10.47 -50.85
#